data_AF-A0A3A8NDF1-F1
#
_entry.id   AF-A0A3A8NDF1-F1
#
_cell.length_a   1.000
_cell.length_b   1.000
_cell.length_c   1.000
_cell.angle_alpha   90.00
_cell.angle_beta   90.00
_cell.angle_gamma   90.00
#
_symmetry.space_group_name_H-M   'P 1'
#
loop_
_entity.id
_entity.type
_entity.pdbx_description
1 polymer ?
#
loop_
_entity_poly.entity_id
_entity_poly.type
_entity_poly.pdbx_seq_one_letter_code
_entity_poly.pdbx_strand_id
1 'polypeptide(L)'
;MKQNLKQWLAVVCMGVAGVSATAWADVGTPVDCSTVECEAVREMRSIYVAEAGYFGAYDAFTLNLASAGFTPTACPNGSRAPVPGAGWVSGCNFSYKVTGITPYPSPSFTAVAQGVAGTASAGITLQIGTHPVSGRLFWLERQGVRRYVDSAECQSPQSFTCESELREARSNMLYIHTVEQSYFAEKDKYSTNLLLIGFWPEGCSNGTRAAVPDASWVGGCRFIYKVTLNGTTGFTATAKAVTGATEGTVLTITQLGQTVVTPTYPGWCQ
;
A
#
# COMPACT_ATOMS: atom_id res chain seq x y z
N MET A 1 -4.03 5.93 -71.82
CA MET A 1 -4.42 5.73 -70.41
C MET A 1 -5.08 7.01 -69.92
N LYS A 2 -6.34 6.91 -69.46
CA LYS A 2 -7.28 8.02 -69.29
C LYS A 2 -6.96 8.89 -68.07
N GLN A 3 -6.89 10.19 -68.35
CA GLN A 3 -7.31 11.37 -67.60
C GLN A 3 -8.17 11.23 -66.32
N ASN A 4 -7.78 12.04 -65.33
CA ASN A 4 -8.56 13.07 -64.61
C ASN A 4 -9.59 12.75 -63.51
N LEU A 5 -9.37 13.47 -62.39
CA LEU A 5 -10.27 14.38 -61.67
C LEU A 5 -11.27 13.87 -60.63
N LYS A 6 -11.24 14.62 -59.51
CA LYS A 6 -12.35 15.01 -58.60
C LYS A 6 -12.78 13.94 -57.59
N GLN A 7 -13.09 14.24 -56.32
CA GLN A 7 -13.26 15.49 -55.60
C GLN A 7 -13.32 15.15 -54.09
N TRP A 8 -12.70 15.99 -53.27
CA TRP A 8 -13.22 16.55 -52.02
C TRP A 8 -14.35 15.80 -51.28
N LEU A 9 -14.05 15.39 -50.05
CA LEU A 9 -14.95 15.57 -48.91
C LEU A 9 -14.11 15.71 -47.64
N ALA A 10 -13.82 16.97 -47.31
CA ALA A 10 -13.56 17.37 -45.95
C ALA A 10 -14.88 17.24 -45.19
N VAL A 11 -14.92 16.38 -44.17
CA VAL A 11 -15.87 16.52 -43.07
C VAL A 11 -15.04 16.58 -41.80
N VAL A 12 -14.85 17.82 -41.38
CA VAL A 12 -14.58 18.20 -40.00
C VAL A 12 -15.79 17.75 -39.17
N CYS A 13 -15.60 16.75 -38.33
CA CYS A 13 -16.31 16.59 -37.07
C CYS A 13 -15.22 16.41 -36.01
N MET A 14 -14.67 17.52 -35.49
CA MET A 14 -15.08 18.09 -34.21
C MET A 14 -15.47 17.02 -33.17
N GLY A 15 -14.61 16.89 -32.16
CA GLY A 15 -15.07 16.69 -30.79
C GLY A 15 -15.14 15.25 -30.29
N VAL A 16 -14.02 14.55 -30.26
CA VAL A 16 -13.72 13.72 -29.10
C VAL A 16 -12.30 14.06 -28.71
N ALA A 17 -12.16 14.85 -27.64
CA ALA A 17 -10.90 14.93 -26.92
C ALA A 17 -10.64 13.54 -26.37
N GLY A 18 -10.00 12.69 -27.18
CA GLY A 18 -9.28 11.54 -26.69
C GLY A 18 -8.23 12.12 -25.77
N VAL A 19 -8.50 12.11 -24.47
CA VAL A 19 -7.46 12.17 -23.47
C VAL A 19 -6.45 11.13 -23.88
N SER A 20 -5.34 11.62 -24.45
CA SER A 20 -4.14 10.85 -24.65
C SER A 20 -3.79 10.28 -23.29
N ALA A 21 -4.14 9.01 -23.07
CA ALA A 21 -3.61 8.23 -21.98
C ALA A 21 -2.11 8.31 -22.16
N THR A 22 -1.45 9.12 -21.31
CA THR A 22 0.00 9.18 -21.25
C THR A 22 0.48 7.75 -21.15
N ALA A 23 1.33 7.36 -22.10
CA ALA A 23 1.89 6.04 -22.22
C ALA A 23 2.38 5.57 -20.84
N TRP A 24 1.85 4.41 -20.47
CA TRP A 24 1.93 3.81 -19.16
C TRP A 24 3.37 3.31 -19.01
N ALA A 25 4.07 3.74 -17.97
CA ALA A 25 5.23 2.97 -17.54
C ALA A 25 4.70 1.61 -17.10
N ASP A 26 5.15 0.56 -17.77
CA ASP A 26 4.81 -0.84 -17.51
C ASP A 26 4.73 -1.14 -16.01
N VAL A 27 3.79 -2.00 -15.62
CA VAL A 27 3.77 -2.63 -14.30
C VAL A 27 5.18 -3.19 -14.07
N GLY A 28 5.96 -2.50 -13.22
CA GLY A 28 7.38 -2.78 -13.07
C GLY A 28 7.57 -4.26 -12.76
N THR A 29 8.45 -4.92 -13.52
CA THR A 29 8.91 -6.26 -13.16
C THR A 29 9.36 -6.26 -11.70
N PRO A 30 8.94 -7.26 -10.90
CA PRO A 30 9.46 -7.47 -9.56
C PRO A 30 10.94 -7.15 -9.41
N VAL A 31 11.24 -6.16 -8.56
CA VAL A 31 12.62 -5.81 -8.26
C VAL A 31 13.25 -6.96 -7.48
N ASP A 32 14.39 -7.46 -7.98
CA ASP A 32 15.25 -8.40 -7.27
C ASP A 32 15.56 -7.85 -5.86
N CYS A 33 15.35 -8.69 -4.85
CA CYS A 33 15.48 -8.34 -3.43
C CYS A 33 16.89 -7.94 -3.01
N SER A 34 17.85 -8.12 -3.91
CA SER A 34 19.25 -7.74 -3.76
C SER A 34 19.52 -6.27 -4.08
N THR A 35 18.56 -5.54 -4.66
CA THR A 35 18.78 -4.13 -5.03
C THR A 35 18.80 -3.21 -3.81
N VAL A 36 19.61 -2.16 -3.89
CA VAL A 36 19.77 -1.19 -2.79
C VAL A 36 18.44 -0.47 -2.49
N GLU A 37 17.58 -0.28 -3.48
CA GLU A 37 16.22 0.25 -3.35
C GLU A 37 15.38 -0.55 -2.34
N CYS A 38 15.58 -1.86 -2.24
CA CYS A 38 14.85 -2.73 -1.33
C CYS A 38 15.15 -2.48 0.14
N GLU A 39 16.33 -1.94 0.47
CA GLU A 39 16.59 -1.43 1.82
C GLU A 39 15.62 -0.29 2.14
N ALA A 40 15.57 0.73 1.28
CA ALA A 40 14.72 1.90 1.51
C ALA A 40 13.23 1.54 1.55
N VAL A 41 12.77 0.66 0.65
CA VAL A 41 11.36 0.22 0.65
C VAL A 41 11.01 -0.49 1.96
N ARG A 42 11.84 -1.41 2.43
CA ARG A 42 11.62 -2.14 3.69
C ARG A 42 11.62 -1.20 4.90
N GLU A 43 12.60 -0.32 4.99
CA GLU A 43 12.75 0.59 6.12
C GLU A 43 11.64 1.65 6.13
N MET A 44 11.19 2.14 4.97
CA MET A 44 10.04 3.04 4.89
C MET A 44 8.75 2.37 5.38
N ARG A 45 8.54 1.07 5.10
CA ARG A 45 7.42 0.33 5.71
C ARG A 45 7.53 0.25 7.22
N SER A 46 8.74 0.01 7.73
CA SER A 46 9.00 -0.04 9.17
C SER A 46 8.74 1.31 9.85
N ILE A 47 9.11 2.43 9.22
CA ILE A 47 8.74 3.79 9.68
C ILE A 47 7.23 3.93 9.80
N TYR A 48 6.48 3.48 8.78
CA TYR A 48 5.03 3.54 8.84
C TYR A 48 4.43 2.73 9.99
N VAL A 49 4.90 1.49 10.20
CA VAL A 49 4.43 0.66 11.32
C VAL A 49 4.75 1.32 12.66
N ALA A 50 5.95 1.89 12.80
CA ALA A 50 6.38 2.61 13.99
C ALA A 50 5.49 3.84 14.27
N GLU A 51 5.26 4.70 13.28
CA GLU A 51 4.40 5.88 13.40
C GLU A 51 2.94 5.51 13.66
N ALA A 52 2.42 4.46 13.03
CA ALA A 52 1.06 3.97 13.28
C ALA A 52 0.91 3.41 14.70
N GLY A 53 1.91 2.68 15.19
CA GLY A 53 1.95 2.20 16.58
C GLY A 53 2.03 3.35 17.58
N TYR A 54 2.84 4.36 17.30
CA TYR A 54 2.94 5.57 18.10
C TYR A 54 1.60 6.33 18.12
N PHE A 55 0.97 6.51 16.96
CA PHE A 55 -0.36 7.11 16.86
C PHE A 55 -1.40 6.34 17.67
N GLY A 56 -1.42 5.00 17.59
CA GLY A 56 -2.34 4.18 18.38
C GLY A 56 -2.18 4.33 19.90
N ALA A 57 -0.99 4.70 20.38
CA ALA A 57 -0.71 4.89 21.81
C ALA A 57 -0.91 6.34 22.28
N TYR A 58 -0.63 7.32 21.43
CA TYR A 58 -0.54 8.74 21.83
C TYR A 58 -1.49 9.66 21.07
N ASP A 59 -2.30 9.12 20.16
CA ASP A 59 -3.25 9.87 19.33
C ASP A 59 -2.60 10.98 18.47
N ALA A 60 -1.31 10.83 18.17
CA ALA A 60 -0.52 11.76 17.38
C ALA A 60 0.65 11.05 16.68
N PHE A 61 1.11 11.57 15.55
CA PHE A 61 2.38 11.18 14.92
C PHE A 61 3.55 11.95 15.54
N THR A 62 4.78 11.51 15.31
CA THR A 62 5.97 12.18 15.83
C THR A 62 7.01 12.49 14.75
N LEU A 63 7.73 13.61 14.92
CA LEU A 63 8.87 13.93 14.06
C LEU A 63 10.12 13.13 14.47
N ASN A 64 10.08 12.50 15.65
CA ASN A 64 11.19 11.75 16.21
C ASN A 64 10.99 10.25 15.99
N LEU A 65 11.65 9.74 14.95
CA LEU A 65 11.63 8.32 14.59
C LEU A 65 12.05 7.38 15.74
N ALA A 66 12.98 7.82 16.61
CA ALA A 66 13.37 7.00 17.76
C ALA A 66 12.24 6.91 18.80
N SER A 67 11.46 7.98 18.98
CA SER A 67 10.27 7.95 19.86
C SER A 67 9.17 7.06 19.31
N ALA A 68 9.05 6.96 17.98
CA ALA A 68 8.16 5.99 17.33
C ALA A 68 8.68 4.53 17.44
N GLY A 69 9.90 4.32 17.95
CA GLY A 69 10.53 2.99 18.04
C GLY A 69 11.19 2.54 16.75
N PHE A 70 11.35 3.41 15.75
CA PHE A 70 12.03 3.07 14.50
C PHE A 70 13.55 3.12 14.68
N THR A 71 14.21 2.02 14.31
CA THR A 71 15.67 1.94 14.21
C THR A 71 16.04 1.23 12.90
N PRO A 72 16.63 1.92 11.91
CA PRO A 72 16.95 1.30 10.65
C PRO A 72 18.06 0.25 10.80
N THR A 73 18.10 -0.73 9.90
CA THR A 73 19.15 -1.76 9.90
C THR A 73 20.53 -1.14 9.67
N ALA A 74 21.51 -1.49 10.51
CA ALA A 74 22.92 -1.09 10.33
C ALA A 74 23.57 -1.90 9.19
N CYS A 75 24.74 -1.47 8.71
CA CYS A 75 25.54 -2.28 7.80
C CYS A 75 25.98 -3.61 8.47
N PRO A 76 26.37 -4.65 7.69
CA PRO A 76 26.83 -5.93 8.25
C PRO A 76 27.99 -5.82 9.25
N ASN A 77 28.82 -4.78 9.12
CA ASN A 77 29.90 -4.45 10.05
C ASN A 77 29.46 -3.62 11.27
N GLY A 78 28.16 -3.41 11.46
CA GLY A 78 27.57 -2.59 12.53
C GLY A 78 27.62 -1.07 12.29
N SER A 79 28.29 -0.60 11.23
CA SER A 79 28.37 0.83 10.91
C SER A 79 27.06 1.38 10.35
N ARG A 80 26.92 2.71 10.38
CA ARG A 80 25.79 3.44 9.81
C ARG A 80 26.30 4.55 8.91
N ALA A 81 25.54 4.88 7.88
CA ALA A 81 25.83 6.04 7.06
C ALA A 81 25.79 7.34 7.90
N PRO A 82 26.51 8.39 7.50
CA PRO A 82 26.37 9.71 8.09
C PRO A 82 24.94 10.22 7.99
N VAL A 83 24.46 10.92 9.02
CA VAL A 83 23.16 11.58 9.01
C VAL A 83 23.27 12.96 8.33
N PRO A 84 22.34 13.36 7.44
CA PRO A 84 22.37 14.66 6.78
C PRO A 84 22.20 15.87 7.72
N GLY A 85 21.64 15.66 8.92
CA GLY A 85 21.45 16.72 9.91
C GLY A 85 20.52 16.31 11.04
N ALA A 86 20.05 17.28 11.81
CA ALA A 86 19.15 17.04 12.94
C ALA A 86 17.82 16.38 12.52
N GLY A 87 17.38 15.41 13.32
CA GLY A 87 16.15 14.64 13.09
C GLY A 87 16.26 13.56 12.01
N TRP A 88 17.45 13.32 11.46
CA TRP A 88 17.72 12.18 10.59
C TRP A 88 18.25 10.99 11.39
N VAL A 89 17.87 9.78 10.97
CA VAL A 89 18.46 8.52 11.43
C VAL A 89 18.95 7.74 10.21
N SER A 90 20.09 7.06 10.31
CA SER A 90 20.69 6.40 9.14
C SER A 90 20.85 4.90 9.32
N GLY A 91 20.49 4.17 8.27
CA GLY A 91 20.78 2.75 8.10
C GLY A 91 22.15 2.54 7.44
N CYS A 92 22.25 1.52 6.60
CA CYS A 92 23.48 1.23 5.89
C CYS A 92 23.67 2.13 4.66
N ASN A 93 22.67 2.17 3.76
CA ASN A 93 22.75 2.93 2.51
C ASN A 93 21.85 4.17 2.49
N PHE A 94 20.88 4.28 3.40
CA PHE A 94 19.94 5.40 3.40
C PHE A 94 19.89 6.12 4.74
N SER A 95 19.52 7.40 4.67
CA SER A 95 19.14 8.22 5.82
C SER A 95 17.65 8.49 5.76
N TYR A 96 16.98 8.52 6.91
CA TYR A 96 15.53 8.59 7.05
C TYR A 96 15.11 9.75 7.94
N LYS A 97 13.97 10.38 7.62
CA LYS A 97 13.39 11.45 8.42
C LYS A 97 11.88 11.57 8.18
N VAL A 98 11.11 11.85 9.24
CA VAL A 98 9.74 12.37 9.11
C VAL A 98 9.84 13.85 8.74
N THR A 99 9.30 14.22 7.59
CA THR A 99 9.41 15.57 7.00
C THR A 99 8.26 16.48 7.38
N GLY A 100 7.13 15.93 7.79
CA GLY A 100 5.98 16.72 8.20
C GLY A 100 4.85 15.86 8.75
N ILE A 101 4.03 16.47 9.60
CA ILE A 101 2.84 15.87 10.21
C ILE A 101 1.66 16.78 9.92
N THR A 102 0.57 16.19 9.47
CA THR A 102 -0.73 16.83 9.39
C THR A 102 -1.51 16.44 10.64
N PRO A 103 -2.03 17.40 11.43
CA PRO A 103 -2.85 17.09 12.60
C PRO A 103 -4.30 16.74 12.21
N TYR A 104 -5.15 16.53 13.21
CA TYR A 104 -6.60 16.42 13.07
C TYR A 104 -7.22 17.56 12.22
N PRO A 105 -8.32 17.30 11.48
CA PRO A 105 -9.20 16.12 11.56
C PRO A 105 -8.77 14.92 10.70
N SER A 106 -7.71 15.06 9.90
CA SER A 106 -7.20 13.99 9.03
C SER A 106 -5.71 13.77 9.28
N PRO A 107 -5.36 13.17 10.43
CA PRO A 107 -3.98 13.05 10.84
C PRO A 107 -3.21 12.20 9.82
N SER A 108 -2.02 12.68 9.43
CA SER A 108 -1.12 11.97 8.52
C SER A 108 0.32 12.42 8.74
N PHE A 109 1.27 11.71 8.14
CA PHE A 109 2.67 12.14 8.13
C PHE A 109 3.31 11.91 6.76
N THR A 110 4.40 12.62 6.52
CA THR A 110 5.29 12.42 5.36
C THR A 110 6.67 12.05 5.88
N ALA A 111 7.34 11.14 5.19
CA ALA A 111 8.70 10.75 5.52
C ALA A 111 9.52 10.59 4.24
N VAL A 112 10.83 10.70 4.37
CA VAL A 112 11.80 10.54 3.28
C VAL A 112 12.89 9.56 3.67
N ALA A 113 13.27 8.71 2.72
CA ALA A 113 14.55 8.00 2.71
C ALA A 113 15.43 8.61 1.62
N GLN A 114 16.61 9.08 1.99
CA GLN A 114 17.58 9.67 1.10
C GLN A 114 18.81 8.79 1.00
N GLY A 115 19.16 8.41 -0.23
CA GLY A 115 20.36 7.64 -0.52
C GLY A 115 21.62 8.44 -0.21
N VAL A 116 22.59 7.78 0.42
CA VAL A 116 23.79 8.39 0.97
C VAL A 116 24.84 8.53 -0.13
N ALA A 117 25.43 9.72 -0.24
CA ALA A 117 26.50 9.99 -1.20
C ALA A 117 27.68 9.02 -1.00
N GLY A 118 28.23 8.52 -2.11
CA GLY A 118 29.34 7.55 -2.07
C GLY A 118 28.92 6.10 -1.81
N THR A 119 27.62 5.81 -1.71
CA THR A 119 27.09 4.44 -1.64
C THR A 119 26.30 4.10 -2.91
N ALA A 120 25.90 2.83 -3.07
CA ALA A 120 25.08 2.39 -4.20
C ALA A 120 23.71 3.09 -4.27
N SER A 121 23.21 3.66 -3.18
CA SER A 121 21.93 4.36 -3.14
C SER A 121 22.02 5.83 -3.57
N ALA A 122 23.21 6.36 -3.86
CA ALA A 122 23.39 7.78 -4.16
C ALA A 122 22.47 8.24 -5.31
N GLY A 123 21.71 9.31 -5.08
CA GLY A 123 20.74 9.84 -6.05
C GLY A 123 19.38 9.11 -6.08
N ILE A 124 19.13 8.21 -5.13
CA ILE A 124 17.83 7.58 -4.91
C ILE A 124 17.12 8.26 -3.73
N THR A 125 15.85 8.58 -3.91
CA THR A 125 14.98 9.11 -2.85
C THR A 125 13.68 8.32 -2.81
N LEU A 126 13.24 7.88 -1.63
CA LEU A 126 11.89 7.38 -1.43
C LEU A 126 11.14 8.30 -0.50
N GLN A 127 9.84 8.43 -0.71
CA GLN A 127 8.98 9.19 0.18
C GLN A 127 7.67 8.45 0.45
N ILE A 128 7.17 8.63 1.67
CA ILE A 128 5.81 8.25 2.07
C ILE A 128 4.95 9.50 2.02
N GLY A 129 3.78 9.36 1.43
CA GLY A 129 2.70 10.32 1.56
C GLY A 129 1.34 9.64 1.55
N THR A 130 0.31 10.47 1.60
CA THR A 130 -1.08 10.02 1.56
C THR A 130 -1.72 10.50 0.25
N HIS A 131 -2.35 9.58 -0.46
CA HIS A 131 -3.16 9.80 -1.64
C HIS A 131 -4.64 9.66 -1.30
N PRO A 132 -5.50 10.59 -1.76
CA PRO A 132 -6.92 10.57 -1.42
C PRO A 132 -7.62 9.25 -1.81
N VAL A 133 -7.18 8.62 -2.91
CA VAL A 133 -7.79 7.38 -3.41
C VAL A 133 -7.09 6.15 -2.85
N SER A 134 -5.77 6.04 -2.98
CA SER A 134 -5.04 4.81 -2.61
C SER A 134 -4.70 4.71 -1.13
N GLY A 135 -4.97 5.75 -0.34
CA GLY A 135 -4.43 5.82 1.02
C GLY A 135 -2.94 6.05 0.95
N ARG A 136 -2.11 5.22 1.60
CA ARG A 136 -0.65 5.39 1.54
C ARG A 136 -0.11 5.17 0.13
N LEU A 137 0.81 6.04 -0.27
CA LEU A 137 1.63 5.82 -1.45
C LEU A 137 3.10 5.96 -1.08
N PHE A 138 3.89 5.08 -1.64
CA PHE A 138 5.33 5.18 -1.69
C PHE A 138 5.69 5.61 -3.11
N TRP A 139 6.53 6.63 -3.25
CA TRP A 139 7.18 6.88 -4.54
C TRP A 139 8.68 6.78 -4.38
N LEU A 140 9.30 6.21 -5.41
CA LEU A 140 10.73 6.08 -5.56
C LEU A 140 11.16 6.96 -6.73
N GLU A 141 12.11 7.83 -6.44
CA GLU A 141 12.72 8.72 -7.40
C GLU A 141 14.19 8.36 -7.56
N ARG A 142 14.60 8.12 -8.80
CA ARG A 142 15.99 7.85 -9.16
C ARG A 142 16.38 8.79 -10.27
N GLN A 143 17.38 9.64 -10.00
CA GLN A 143 17.90 10.58 -11.00
C GLN A 143 16.80 11.46 -11.65
N GLY A 144 15.81 11.88 -10.87
CA GLY A 144 14.69 12.71 -11.34
C GLY A 144 13.53 11.95 -12.00
N VAL A 145 13.63 10.63 -12.17
CA VAL A 145 12.52 9.78 -12.64
C VAL A 145 11.78 9.22 -11.44
N ARG A 146 10.49 9.56 -11.31
CA ARG A 146 9.63 9.13 -10.20
C ARG A 146 8.69 8.01 -10.63
N ARG A 147 8.57 6.97 -9.81
CA ARG A 147 7.58 5.90 -9.95
C ARG A 147 6.92 5.56 -8.61
N TYR A 148 5.72 5.00 -8.67
CA TYR A 148 5.08 4.44 -7.49
C TYR A 148 5.70 3.08 -7.13
N VAL A 149 5.74 2.82 -5.82
CA VAL A 149 6.25 1.58 -5.24
C VAL A 149 5.12 0.92 -4.46
N ASP A 150 4.93 -0.37 -4.71
CA ASP A 150 3.96 -1.19 -3.97
C ASP A 150 4.53 -1.54 -2.57
N SER A 151 3.67 -1.62 -1.55
CA SER A 151 3.99 -2.20 -0.24
C SER A 151 4.27 -3.73 -0.30
N ALA A 152 4.11 -4.35 -1.47
CA ALA A 152 4.60 -5.70 -1.78
C ALA A 152 5.96 -5.74 -2.51
N GLU A 153 6.46 -4.62 -3.04
CA GLU A 153 7.74 -4.58 -3.76
C GLU A 153 8.91 -5.00 -2.86
N CYS A 154 10.02 -5.53 -3.40
CA CYS A 154 11.20 -5.90 -2.60
C CYS A 154 10.97 -6.98 -1.53
N GLN A 155 9.94 -7.80 -1.71
CA GLN A 155 9.79 -9.08 -1.02
C GLN A 155 10.39 -10.19 -1.89
N SER A 156 10.81 -11.32 -1.31
CA SER A 156 11.49 -12.43 -2.01
C SER A 156 10.79 -12.82 -3.32
N PRO A 157 11.44 -13.44 -4.33
CA PRO A 157 10.71 -13.97 -5.50
C PRO A 157 9.61 -14.99 -5.12
N GLN A 158 9.73 -15.66 -3.97
CA GLN A 158 8.66 -16.49 -3.36
C GLN A 158 7.46 -15.64 -2.88
N SER A 159 7.63 -14.32 -2.83
CA SER A 159 6.60 -13.32 -2.58
C SER A 159 5.87 -12.88 -3.87
N PHE A 160 5.92 -13.70 -4.92
CA PHE A 160 5.00 -13.67 -6.06
C PHE A 160 4.21 -14.98 -6.18
N THR A 161 4.18 -15.78 -5.10
CA THR A 161 3.27 -16.91 -4.93
C THR A 161 1.90 -16.44 -4.44
N CYS A 162 0.90 -17.32 -4.43
CA CYS A 162 -0.42 -17.05 -3.85
C CYS A 162 -0.34 -16.45 -2.42
N GLU A 163 0.61 -16.90 -1.60
CA GLU A 163 0.80 -16.44 -0.21
C GLU A 163 1.11 -14.96 -0.08
N SER A 164 1.83 -14.42 -1.04
CA SER A 164 2.19 -13.00 -1.05
C SER A 164 0.99 -12.10 -1.27
N GLU A 165 0.13 -12.48 -2.22
CA GLU A 165 -1.11 -11.77 -2.49
C GLU A 165 -2.10 -11.95 -1.33
N LEU A 166 -2.14 -13.14 -0.73
CA LEU A 166 -2.94 -13.41 0.48
C LEU A 166 -2.52 -12.59 1.70
N ARG A 167 -1.31 -12.00 1.73
CA ARG A 167 -0.87 -11.15 2.83
C ARG A 167 -1.72 -9.88 2.96
N GLU A 168 -2.10 -9.27 1.83
CA GLU A 168 -3.02 -8.12 1.81
C GLU A 168 -4.34 -8.50 2.50
N ALA A 169 -4.93 -9.63 2.08
CA ALA A 169 -6.18 -10.14 2.65
C ALA A 169 -6.04 -10.47 4.14
N ARG A 170 -5.02 -11.22 4.55
CA ARG A 170 -4.83 -11.63 5.95
C ARG A 170 -4.63 -10.43 6.88
N SER A 171 -3.78 -9.48 6.49
CA SER A 171 -3.54 -8.26 7.28
C SER A 171 -4.83 -7.46 7.45
N ASN A 172 -5.56 -7.23 6.36
CA ASN A 172 -6.80 -6.46 6.39
C ASN A 172 -7.92 -7.18 7.15
N MET A 173 -8.01 -8.50 7.05
CA MET A 173 -9.00 -9.29 7.78
C MET A 173 -8.73 -9.34 9.29
N LEU A 174 -7.46 -9.42 9.71
CA LEU A 174 -7.08 -9.29 11.12
C LEU A 174 -7.37 -7.89 11.66
N TYR A 175 -7.13 -6.86 10.85
CA TYR A 175 -7.49 -5.49 11.22
C TYR A 175 -9.01 -5.36 11.40
N ILE A 176 -9.82 -5.81 10.43
CA ILE A 176 -11.30 -5.79 10.52
C ILE A 176 -11.74 -6.49 11.80
N HIS A 177 -11.20 -7.68 12.09
CA HIS A 177 -11.53 -8.42 13.31
C HIS A 177 -11.23 -7.59 14.56
N THR A 178 -10.05 -6.99 14.63
CA THR A 178 -9.64 -6.16 15.78
C THR A 178 -10.56 -4.96 15.96
N VAL A 179 -10.84 -4.19 14.90
CA VAL A 179 -11.68 -2.99 15.03
C VAL A 179 -13.15 -3.31 15.30
N GLU A 180 -13.67 -4.44 14.80
CA GLU A 180 -15.01 -4.93 15.17
C GLU A 180 -15.08 -5.32 16.65
N GLN A 181 -14.05 -5.98 17.19
CA GLN A 181 -13.98 -6.28 18.63
C GLN A 181 -13.99 -4.99 19.47
N SER A 182 -13.17 -4.01 19.09
CA SER A 182 -13.14 -2.71 19.76
C SER A 182 -14.48 -1.98 19.66
N TYR A 183 -15.09 -1.96 18.47
CA TYR A 183 -16.38 -1.32 18.26
C TYR A 183 -17.50 -1.99 19.07
N PHE A 184 -17.51 -3.32 19.14
CA PHE A 184 -18.46 -4.05 19.99
C PHE A 184 -18.26 -3.73 21.47
N ALA A 185 -17.01 -3.69 21.95
CA ALA A 185 -16.72 -3.32 23.34
C ALA A 185 -17.23 -1.91 23.71
N GLU A 186 -17.26 -0.98 22.74
CA GLU A 186 -17.74 0.39 22.97
C GLU A 186 -19.25 0.58 22.74
N LYS A 187 -19.81 -0.13 21.75
CA LYS A 187 -21.18 0.14 21.23
C LYS A 187 -22.16 -1.00 21.48
N ASP A 188 -21.70 -2.10 22.05
CA ASP A 188 -22.46 -3.34 22.31
C ASP A 188 -23.12 -3.92 21.05
N LYS A 189 -22.49 -3.71 19.89
CA LYS A 189 -22.91 -4.22 18.58
C LYS A 189 -21.76 -4.20 17.59
N TYR A 190 -21.80 -5.09 16.61
CA TYR A 190 -20.92 -5.05 15.44
C TYR A 190 -21.50 -4.17 14.33
N SER A 191 -20.68 -3.84 13.33
CA SER A 191 -21.06 -2.98 12.20
C SER A 191 -20.99 -3.74 10.87
N THR A 192 -21.79 -3.32 9.89
CA THR A 192 -21.54 -3.67 8.47
C THR A 192 -20.84 -2.53 7.72
N ASN A 193 -20.79 -1.34 8.34
CA ASN A 193 -20.14 -0.17 7.79
C ASN A 193 -18.67 -0.19 8.19
N LEU A 194 -17.84 -0.70 7.28
CA LEU A 194 -16.39 -0.79 7.43
C LEU A 194 -15.72 0.59 7.61
N LEU A 195 -16.27 1.66 7.01
CA LEU A 195 -15.72 3.01 7.17
C LEU A 195 -15.99 3.56 8.57
N LEU A 196 -17.15 3.24 9.13
CA LEU A 196 -17.54 3.66 10.48
C LEU A 196 -16.62 3.09 11.55
N ILE A 197 -16.09 1.89 11.33
CA ILE A 197 -15.14 1.22 12.24
C ILE A 197 -13.68 1.54 11.89
N GLY A 198 -13.44 2.52 11.00
CA GLY A 198 -12.09 2.96 10.62
C GLY A 198 -11.35 2.07 9.64
N PHE A 199 -12.00 1.06 9.04
CA PHE A 199 -11.36 0.21 8.05
C PHE A 199 -11.32 0.88 6.66
N TRP A 200 -10.11 1.24 6.25
CA TRP A 200 -9.80 1.74 4.91
C TRP A 200 -8.54 1.03 4.39
N PRO A 201 -8.67 -0.06 3.60
CA PRO A 201 -7.51 -0.80 3.11
C PRO A 201 -6.66 0.08 2.18
N GLU A 202 -5.41 -0.29 1.94
CA GLU A 202 -4.59 0.38 0.93
C GLU A 202 -5.10 0.08 -0.48
N GLY A 203 -5.08 1.08 -1.36
CA GLY A 203 -5.31 0.91 -2.79
C GLY A 203 -4.01 0.55 -3.51
N CYS A 204 -4.11 0.31 -4.82
CA CYS A 204 -2.94 0.01 -5.64
C CYS A 204 -2.03 1.23 -5.79
N SER A 205 -0.75 0.94 -6.05
CA SER A 205 0.31 1.92 -6.28
C SER A 205 0.02 2.84 -7.49
N ASN A 206 -0.78 2.38 -8.46
CA ASN A 206 -1.21 3.15 -9.62
C ASN A 206 -2.32 4.19 -9.34
N GLY A 207 -2.66 4.44 -8.07
CA GLY A 207 -3.73 5.40 -7.73
C GLY A 207 -5.14 4.81 -7.73
N THR A 208 -5.30 3.51 -7.99
CA THR A 208 -6.62 2.85 -8.15
C THR A 208 -6.96 1.92 -7.00
N ARG A 209 -8.20 1.44 -6.96
CA ARG A 209 -8.70 0.38 -6.06
C ARG A 209 -9.42 -0.68 -6.86
N ALA A 210 -9.49 -1.88 -6.30
CA ALA A 210 -10.36 -2.95 -6.76
C ALA A 210 -11.81 -2.44 -6.88
N ALA A 211 -12.43 -2.68 -8.04
CA ALA A 211 -13.82 -2.33 -8.27
C ALA A 211 -14.74 -3.17 -7.35
N VAL A 212 -15.70 -2.50 -6.71
CA VAL A 212 -16.64 -3.13 -5.77
C VAL A 212 -18.02 -3.33 -6.42
N PRO A 213 -18.74 -4.42 -6.09
CA PRO A 213 -20.07 -4.67 -6.64
C PRO A 213 -21.14 -3.67 -6.21
N ASP A 214 -21.07 -3.21 -4.96
CA ASP A 214 -22.04 -2.31 -4.33
C ASP A 214 -21.42 -1.63 -3.09
N ALA A 215 -22.17 -0.71 -2.47
CA ALA A 215 -21.71 0.08 -1.32
C ALA A 215 -21.48 -0.72 -0.02
N SER A 216 -21.86 -2.00 0.05
CA SER A 216 -21.54 -2.87 1.18
C SER A 216 -20.13 -3.45 1.14
N TRP A 217 -19.39 -3.18 0.05
CA TRP A 217 -18.00 -3.61 -0.13
C TRP A 217 -17.05 -2.43 -0.10
N VAL A 218 -15.86 -2.64 0.46
CA VAL A 218 -14.73 -1.69 0.42
C VAL A 218 -13.59 -2.32 -0.38
N GLY A 219 -13.07 -1.62 -1.39
CA GLY A 219 -12.02 -2.14 -2.27
C GLY A 219 -10.62 -1.80 -1.77
N GLY A 220 -9.73 -2.78 -1.67
CA GLY A 220 -8.28 -2.63 -1.52
C GLY A 220 -7.58 -2.55 -2.86
N CYS A 221 -6.38 -3.14 -2.99
CA CYS A 221 -5.69 -3.23 -4.27
C CYS A 221 -6.14 -4.46 -5.06
N ARG A 222 -5.99 -5.66 -4.50
CA ARG A 222 -6.38 -6.93 -5.14
C ARG A 222 -7.65 -7.55 -4.57
N PHE A 223 -8.02 -7.13 -3.35
CA PHE A 223 -9.15 -7.70 -2.62
C PHE A 223 -10.26 -6.67 -2.41
N ILE A 224 -11.50 -7.15 -2.37
CA ILE A 224 -12.65 -6.41 -1.87
C ILE A 224 -13.12 -7.02 -0.55
N TYR A 225 -13.60 -6.19 0.36
CA TYR A 225 -13.91 -6.56 1.74
C TYR A 225 -15.36 -6.25 2.10
N LYS A 226 -16.00 -7.11 2.87
CA LYS A 226 -17.36 -6.92 3.39
C LYS A 226 -17.51 -7.57 4.76
N VAL A 227 -18.35 -6.98 5.61
CA VAL A 227 -18.80 -7.59 6.86
C VAL A 227 -20.28 -7.94 6.76
N THR A 228 -20.63 -9.13 7.23
CA THR A 228 -22.01 -9.58 7.40
C THR A 228 -22.24 -9.94 8.86
N LEU A 229 -23.38 -9.54 9.41
CA LEU A 229 -23.75 -9.84 10.80
C LEU A 229 -24.45 -11.20 10.88
N ASN A 230 -24.07 -11.98 11.89
CA ASN A 230 -24.67 -13.27 12.23
C ASN A 230 -25.43 -13.10 13.56
N GLY A 231 -26.64 -12.55 13.47
CA GLY A 231 -27.42 -12.19 14.65
C GLY A 231 -26.92 -10.90 15.32
N THR A 232 -27.16 -10.75 16.62
CA THR A 232 -26.85 -9.53 17.39
C THR A 232 -25.41 -9.48 17.90
N THR A 233 -24.80 -10.63 18.14
CA THR A 233 -23.46 -10.76 18.75
C THR A 233 -22.49 -11.51 17.86
N GLY A 234 -22.73 -11.52 16.55
CA GLY A 234 -21.81 -12.17 15.63
C GLY A 234 -21.59 -11.47 14.30
N PHE A 235 -20.43 -11.75 13.72
CA PHE A 235 -20.08 -11.29 12.39
C PHE A 235 -19.18 -12.29 11.65
N THR A 236 -19.22 -12.18 10.33
CA THR A 236 -18.25 -12.77 9.41
C THR A 236 -17.77 -11.67 8.47
N ALA A 237 -16.47 -11.43 8.48
CA ALA A 237 -15.85 -10.62 7.43
C ALA A 237 -15.43 -11.52 6.27
N THR A 238 -15.47 -10.98 5.06
CA THR A 238 -15.13 -11.66 3.81
C THR A 238 -14.20 -10.77 3.01
N ALA A 239 -13.07 -11.34 2.56
CA ALA A 239 -12.19 -10.76 1.57
C ALA A 239 -12.26 -11.62 0.29
N LYS A 240 -12.55 -11.01 -0.85
CA LYS A 240 -12.58 -11.67 -2.15
C LYS A 240 -11.50 -11.10 -3.06
N ALA A 241 -10.63 -11.96 -3.56
CA ALA A 241 -9.65 -11.59 -4.58
C ALA A 241 -10.37 -11.35 -5.92
N VAL A 242 -10.16 -10.18 -6.52
CA VAL A 242 -10.77 -9.79 -7.80
C VAL A 242 -9.76 -9.59 -8.92
N THR A 243 -8.47 -9.56 -8.59
CA THR A 243 -7.36 -9.47 -9.55
C THR A 243 -6.13 -10.19 -8.98
N GLY A 244 -5.19 -10.56 -9.86
CA GLY A 244 -3.92 -11.20 -9.48
C GLY A 244 -3.95 -12.72 -9.56
N ALA A 245 -2.87 -13.36 -9.11
CA ALA A 245 -2.70 -14.82 -9.14
C ALA A 245 -3.70 -15.57 -8.23
N THR A 246 -4.27 -14.87 -7.24
CA THR A 246 -5.25 -15.39 -6.29
C THR A 246 -6.69 -15.04 -6.68
N GLU A 247 -6.95 -14.50 -7.87
CA GLU A 247 -8.29 -14.14 -8.32
C GLU A 247 -9.30 -15.27 -8.11
N GLY A 248 -10.47 -14.93 -7.55
CA GLY A 248 -11.50 -15.91 -7.19
C GLY A 248 -11.36 -16.49 -5.78
N THR A 249 -10.25 -16.26 -5.08
CA THR A 249 -10.10 -16.67 -3.67
C THR A 249 -11.06 -15.90 -2.78
N VAL A 250 -11.59 -16.60 -1.79
CA VAL A 250 -12.32 -16.03 -0.68
C VAL A 250 -11.62 -16.39 0.63
N LEU A 251 -11.26 -15.38 1.41
CA LEU A 251 -10.83 -15.50 2.80
C LEU A 251 -11.97 -15.00 3.68
N THR A 252 -12.37 -15.77 4.68
CA THR A 252 -13.33 -15.33 5.71
C THR A 252 -12.68 -15.35 7.08
N ILE A 253 -13.09 -14.44 7.97
CA ILE A 253 -12.77 -14.49 9.40
C ILE A 253 -14.07 -14.32 10.20
N THR A 254 -14.27 -15.16 11.21
CA THR A 254 -15.43 -15.08 12.12
C THR A 254 -15.12 -14.19 13.32
N GLN A 255 -16.14 -13.83 14.10
CA GLN A 255 -15.96 -13.10 15.37
C GLN A 255 -14.96 -13.77 16.33
N LEU A 256 -14.81 -15.09 16.26
CA LEU A 256 -13.90 -15.86 17.10
C LEU A 256 -12.46 -15.88 16.56
N GLY A 257 -12.18 -15.14 15.48
CA GLY A 257 -10.87 -15.13 14.81
C GLY A 257 -10.59 -16.36 13.95
N GLN A 258 -11.59 -17.20 13.71
CA GLN A 258 -11.42 -18.41 12.88
C GLN A 258 -11.38 -18.03 11.40
N THR A 259 -10.31 -18.40 10.71
CA THR A 259 -10.11 -18.09 9.29
C THR A 259 -10.33 -19.29 8.38
N VAL A 260 -10.95 -19.08 7.23
CA VAL A 260 -11.09 -20.08 6.17
C VAL A 260 -10.71 -19.45 4.83
N VAL A 261 -9.92 -20.17 4.02
CA VAL A 261 -9.53 -19.77 2.65
C VAL A 261 -10.12 -20.78 1.66
N THR A 262 -10.75 -20.31 0.60
CA THR A 262 -11.35 -21.14 -0.45
C THR A 262 -11.04 -20.58 -1.85
N PRO A 263 -10.56 -21.39 -2.81
CA PRO A 263 -10.18 -22.80 -2.66
C PRO A 263 -8.96 -22.97 -1.73
N THR A 264 -8.80 -24.15 -1.14
CA THR A 264 -7.57 -24.50 -0.43
C THR A 264 -6.45 -24.72 -1.45
N TYR A 265 -5.44 -23.86 -1.40
CA TYR A 265 -4.29 -23.95 -2.30
C TYR A 265 -3.40 -25.16 -1.99
N PRO A 266 -2.75 -25.78 -3.00
CA PRO A 266 -1.72 -26.78 -2.79
C PRO A 266 -0.49 -26.16 -2.09
N GLY A 267 0.32 -26.98 -1.41
CA GLY A 267 1.41 -26.51 -0.54
C GLY A 267 2.57 -25.74 -1.20
N TRP A 268 2.55 -25.55 -2.52
CA TRP A 268 3.46 -24.64 -3.24
C TRP A 268 2.87 -23.23 -3.41
N CYS A 269 1.60 -23.05 -3.05
CA CYS A 269 0.89 -21.78 -2.88
C CYS A 269 0.52 -21.53 -1.40
N GLN A 270 1.12 -22.27 -0.46
CA GLN A 270 1.11 -22.07 1.01
C GLN A 270 2.54 -21.86 1.49
#